data_AF-A0A5E4C3C2-F1
#
_entry.id   AF-A0A5E4C3C2-F1
#
_cell.length_a   1.000
_cell.length_b   1.000
_cell.length_c   1.000
_cell.angle_alpha   90.00
_cell.angle_beta   90.00
_cell.angle_gamma   90.00
#
_symmetry.space_group_name_H-M   'P 1'
#
loop_
_entity.id
_entity.type
_entity.pdbx_description
1 polymer ?
#
loop_
_entity_poly.entity_id
_entity_poly.type
_entity_poly.pdbx_seq_one_letter_code
_entity_poly.pdbx_strand_id
1 'polypeptide(L)'
;MEPEDFDSEDKEVLNWDINDMKLPQNVKKTDWFQEWPDSYVKHIYSSEDRNAQRHLSSWAMRNTNNHNSRILKKSCLGVVVCGHNCSTKEGHKVYLRPAICDKARQKQQKKSCPNCNGPLKLIPCRGHGGFPVTNFWRHDGRFIFSQSKGEHDHPKPETKLEAEARRAVKKVHGAPASVSLKLKGNPGSKSLPGETQSQGSLPLTWSFQEGVQLPGSYSGHLIANTPQPNSLNDCLSFSKSYGSGGTTDLADPTST
;
A
#
# COMPACT_ATOMS: atom_id res chain seq x y z
N MET A 1 2.53 -53.08 11.51
CA MET A 1 2.71 -51.86 10.70
C MET A 1 1.48 -51.03 10.99
N GLU A 2 1.57 -50.18 12.00
CA GLU A 2 0.49 -49.28 12.37
C GLU A 2 0.30 -48.28 11.22
N PRO A 3 -0.93 -47.94 10.80
CA PRO A 3 -1.14 -46.89 9.82
C PRO A 3 -0.83 -45.57 10.51
N GLU A 4 0.22 -44.89 10.05
CA GLU A 4 0.63 -43.60 10.60
C GLU A 4 -0.50 -42.57 10.47
N ASP A 5 -0.64 -41.76 11.51
CA ASP A 5 -1.60 -40.69 11.79
C ASP A 5 -1.51 -39.48 10.83
N PHE A 6 -1.19 -39.73 9.57
CA PHE A 6 -0.87 -38.73 8.54
C PHE A 6 -2.09 -37.88 8.13
N ASP A 7 -3.30 -38.40 8.35
CA ASP A 7 -4.54 -37.80 7.85
C ASP A 7 -5.19 -36.82 8.84
N SER A 8 -4.77 -36.85 10.10
CA SER A 8 -5.29 -36.00 11.18
C SER A 8 -4.59 -34.64 11.21
N GLU A 9 -3.27 -34.60 11.04
CA GLU A 9 -2.48 -33.36 11.08
C GLU A 9 -2.79 -32.43 9.90
N ASP A 10 -2.92 -32.99 8.69
CA ASP A 10 -3.22 -32.20 7.48
C ASP A 10 -4.64 -31.61 7.52
N LYS A 11 -5.59 -32.27 8.21
CA LYS A 11 -6.94 -31.72 8.44
C LYS A 11 -6.94 -30.52 9.38
N GLU A 12 -6.10 -30.49 10.41
CA GLU A 12 -5.96 -29.32 11.29
C GLU A 12 -5.33 -28.12 10.57
N VAL A 13 -4.36 -28.35 9.69
CA VAL A 13 -3.74 -27.29 8.87
C VAL A 13 -4.72 -26.66 7.87
N LEU A 14 -5.79 -27.36 7.50
CA LEU A 14 -6.84 -26.85 6.60
C LEU A 14 -8.02 -26.20 7.33
N ASN A 15 -8.24 -26.51 8.61
CA ASN A 15 -9.40 -26.06 9.38
C ASN A 15 -9.06 -25.05 10.49
N TRP A 16 -8.27 -24.03 10.17
CA TRP A 16 -8.03 -22.89 11.07
C TRP A 16 -8.78 -21.63 10.61
N ASP A 17 -9.16 -20.76 11.54
CA ASP A 17 -9.60 -19.39 11.28
C ASP A 17 -8.59 -18.40 11.86
N ILE A 18 -8.42 -17.25 11.19
CA ILE A 18 -7.42 -16.25 11.61
C ILE A 18 -7.65 -15.71 13.03
N ASN A 19 -8.89 -15.83 13.52
CA ASN A 19 -9.31 -15.39 14.85
C ASN A 19 -9.10 -16.44 15.93
N ASP A 20 -8.68 -17.67 15.59
CA ASP A 20 -8.46 -18.73 16.56
C ASP A 20 -7.38 -18.33 17.56
N MET A 21 -7.54 -18.75 18.82
CA MET A 21 -6.59 -18.41 19.88
C MET A 21 -5.19 -18.95 19.57
N LYS A 22 -5.12 -20.15 18.98
CA LYS A 22 -3.89 -20.81 18.54
C LYS A 22 -4.03 -21.16 17.06
N LEU A 23 -2.98 -20.86 16.30
CA LEU A 23 -2.87 -21.25 14.88
C LEU A 23 -1.94 -22.46 14.76
N PRO A 24 -2.14 -23.31 13.74
CA PRO A 24 -1.36 -24.54 13.57
C PRO A 24 0.14 -24.22 13.41
N GLN A 25 0.99 -24.91 14.17
CA GLN A 25 2.45 -24.70 14.16
C GLN A 25 3.21 -25.84 13.47
N ASN A 26 2.57 -26.98 13.28
CA ASN A 26 3.07 -28.18 12.60
C ASN A 26 2.91 -28.09 11.06
N VAL A 27 3.04 -26.89 10.49
CA VAL A 27 2.92 -26.67 9.04
C VAL A 27 4.19 -27.19 8.36
N LYS A 28 4.08 -28.31 7.63
CA LYS A 28 5.20 -28.96 6.91
C LYS A 28 5.58 -28.21 5.63
N LYS A 29 4.60 -27.57 4.97
CA LYS A 29 4.79 -26.85 3.71
C LYS A 29 4.05 -25.51 3.74
N THR A 30 4.75 -24.44 3.41
CA THR A 30 4.17 -23.10 3.26
C THR A 30 3.71 -22.86 1.83
N ASP A 31 2.69 -22.03 1.68
CA ASP A 31 2.17 -21.59 0.39
C ASP A 31 3.13 -20.62 -0.30
N TRP A 32 3.07 -20.61 -1.63
CA TRP A 32 3.70 -19.57 -2.43
C TRP A 32 2.88 -18.29 -2.34
N PHE A 33 3.56 -17.14 -2.32
CA PHE A 33 2.88 -15.86 -2.20
C PHE A 33 1.82 -15.67 -3.28
N GLN A 34 0.58 -15.41 -2.84
CA GLN A 34 -0.54 -15.19 -3.75
C GLN A 34 -0.79 -13.69 -3.92
N GLU A 35 -0.59 -13.21 -5.15
CA GLU A 35 -0.70 -11.78 -5.47
C GLU A 35 -2.16 -11.28 -5.51
N TRP A 36 -3.06 -12.16 -5.98
CA TRP A 36 -4.48 -11.90 -6.21
C TRP A 36 -5.36 -12.85 -5.37
N PRO A 37 -5.33 -12.75 -4.03
CA PRO A 37 -6.21 -13.56 -3.19
C PRO A 37 -7.67 -13.17 -3.47
N ASP A 38 -8.53 -14.16 -3.65
CA ASP A 38 -9.96 -14.00 -3.97
C ASP A 38 -10.77 -15.18 -3.42
N SER A 39 -12.10 -15.11 -3.45
CA SER A 39 -13.00 -16.23 -3.13
C SER A 39 -12.70 -16.98 -1.81
N TYR A 40 -12.55 -16.25 -0.70
CA TYR A 40 -12.39 -16.81 0.66
C TYR A 40 -11.14 -17.68 0.89
N VAL A 41 -10.10 -17.54 0.07
CA VAL A 41 -8.85 -18.29 0.21
C VAL A 41 -8.14 -18.04 1.55
N LYS A 42 -7.53 -19.11 2.06
CA LYS A 42 -6.62 -19.12 3.21
C LYS A 42 -5.24 -19.55 2.74
N HIS A 43 -4.20 -18.91 3.26
CA HIS A 43 -2.81 -19.27 2.98
C HIS A 43 -1.96 -19.14 4.24
N ILE A 44 -0.93 -19.96 4.30
CA ILE A 44 0.12 -19.94 5.33
C ILE A 44 1.45 -19.70 4.64
N TYR A 45 1.97 -18.48 4.76
CA TYR A 45 3.26 -18.11 4.19
C TYR A 45 4.39 -18.30 5.20
N SER A 46 5.61 -18.50 4.70
CA SER A 46 6.81 -18.41 5.54
C SER A 46 6.98 -16.99 6.06
N SER A 47 7.41 -16.85 7.32
CA SER A 47 7.82 -15.55 7.89
C SER A 47 9.02 -14.95 7.17
N GLU A 48 9.75 -15.71 6.35
CA GLU A 48 10.87 -15.23 5.54
C GLU A 48 10.42 -14.61 4.20
N ASP A 49 9.17 -14.82 3.79
CA ASP A 49 8.64 -14.28 2.54
C ASP A 49 8.43 -12.76 2.65
N ARG A 50 9.23 -12.01 1.90
CA ARG A 50 9.22 -10.53 1.91
C ARG A 50 7.90 -9.92 1.45
N ASN A 51 7.16 -10.60 0.56
CA ASN A 51 5.87 -10.12 0.07
C ASN A 51 4.79 -10.33 1.13
N ALA A 52 4.81 -11.49 1.80
CA ALA A 52 3.91 -11.79 2.92
C ALA A 52 4.18 -10.88 4.14
N GLN A 53 5.45 -10.64 4.50
CA GLN A 53 5.85 -9.71 5.57
C GLN A 53 5.31 -8.29 5.35
N ARG A 54 5.26 -7.85 4.08
CA ARG A 54 4.71 -6.54 3.69
C ARG A 54 3.20 -6.58 3.51
N HIS A 55 2.58 -7.76 3.67
CA HIS A 55 1.16 -8.00 3.53
C HIS A 55 0.64 -7.48 2.18
N LEU A 56 1.39 -7.77 1.12
CA LEU A 56 1.11 -7.25 -0.22
C LEU A 56 -0.16 -7.87 -0.79
N SER A 57 -0.77 -7.13 -1.71
CA SER A 57 -1.84 -7.61 -2.57
C SER A 57 -1.93 -6.66 -3.76
N SER A 58 -2.14 -7.23 -4.95
CA SER A 58 -2.38 -6.41 -6.14
C SER A 58 -3.82 -5.94 -6.25
N TRP A 59 -4.72 -6.40 -5.38
CA TRP A 59 -5.92 -5.64 -5.08
C TRP A 59 -5.58 -4.32 -4.37
N ALA A 60 -6.41 -3.30 -4.56
CA ALA A 60 -6.21 -2.00 -3.91
C ALA A 60 -6.77 -2.02 -2.48
N MET A 61 -6.00 -2.61 -1.56
CA MET A 61 -6.41 -2.82 -0.18
C MET A 61 -5.99 -1.65 0.72
N ARG A 62 -6.92 -1.08 1.50
CA ARG A 62 -6.64 -0.10 2.57
C ARG A 62 -6.64 -0.76 3.94
N ASN A 63 -5.88 -0.24 4.90
CA ASN A 63 -6.00 -0.65 6.29
C ASN A 63 -7.41 -0.29 6.82
N THR A 64 -7.97 -1.21 7.61
CA THR A 64 -9.22 -1.00 8.33
C THR A 64 -8.98 -1.35 9.79
N ASN A 65 -9.30 -0.43 10.71
CA ASN A 65 -9.19 -0.70 12.13
C ASN A 65 -10.21 -1.78 12.55
N ASN A 66 -9.72 -2.83 13.19
CA ASN A 66 -10.51 -3.92 13.78
C ASN A 66 -10.34 -3.99 15.31
N HIS A 67 -9.64 -3.02 15.93
CA HIS A 67 -9.32 -2.99 17.35
C HIS A 67 -8.57 -4.24 17.85
N ASN A 68 -7.84 -4.93 16.97
CA ASN A 68 -7.02 -6.09 17.30
C ASN A 68 -5.62 -5.92 16.72
N SER A 69 -4.64 -5.62 17.58
CA SER A 69 -3.25 -5.39 17.17
C SER A 69 -2.53 -6.63 16.63
N ARG A 70 -3.04 -7.84 16.90
CA ARG A 70 -2.47 -9.09 16.38
C ARG A 70 -2.90 -9.41 14.96
N ILE A 71 -4.02 -8.84 14.51
CA ILE A 71 -4.62 -9.12 13.20
C ILE A 71 -4.69 -7.84 12.40
N LEU A 72 -3.86 -7.74 11.36
CA LEU A 72 -3.95 -6.66 10.40
C LEU A 72 -5.11 -6.90 9.44
N LYS A 73 -6.17 -6.10 9.57
CA LYS A 73 -7.31 -6.11 8.64
C LYS A 73 -7.10 -5.08 7.53
N LYS A 74 -7.33 -5.49 6.28
CA LYS A 74 -7.37 -4.62 5.12
C LYS A 74 -8.65 -4.84 4.33
N SER A 75 -9.22 -3.78 3.75
CA SER A 75 -10.44 -3.83 2.94
C SER A 75 -10.18 -3.32 1.53
N CYS A 76 -10.81 -3.95 0.53
CA CYS A 76 -10.69 -3.54 -0.86
C CYS A 76 -11.32 -2.16 -1.07
N LEU A 77 -10.68 -1.34 -1.92
CA LEU A 77 -11.21 -0.05 -2.35
C LEU A 77 -12.04 -0.15 -3.63
N GLY A 78 -11.88 -1.22 -4.41
CA GLY A 78 -12.43 -1.34 -5.75
C GLY A 78 -11.43 -0.98 -6.84
N VAL A 79 -11.94 -0.37 -7.92
CA VAL A 79 -11.17 -0.03 -9.13
C VAL A 79 -11.62 1.31 -9.72
N VAL A 80 -10.70 2.09 -10.26
CA VAL A 80 -11.03 3.35 -10.95
C VAL A 80 -11.09 3.08 -12.45
N VAL A 81 -12.22 3.40 -13.07
CA VAL A 81 -12.49 3.18 -14.49
C VAL A 81 -12.76 4.50 -15.22
N CYS A 82 -12.74 4.46 -16.55
CA CYS A 82 -13.21 5.57 -17.37
C CYS A 82 -14.74 5.63 -17.35
N GLY A 83 -15.32 6.79 -17.03
CA GLY A 83 -16.76 7.01 -17.04
C GLY A 83 -17.40 6.89 -18.43
N HIS A 84 -16.61 7.09 -19.50
CA HIS A 84 -17.05 6.87 -20.89
C HIS A 84 -16.84 5.41 -21.36
N ASN A 85 -16.39 4.51 -20.48
CA ASN A 85 -16.10 3.12 -20.82
C ASN A 85 -15.16 2.96 -22.02
N CYS A 86 -14.21 3.88 -22.20
CA CYS A 86 -13.31 3.86 -23.35
C CYS A 86 -12.44 2.59 -23.38
N SER A 87 -12.05 2.18 -24.59
CA SER A 87 -11.02 1.18 -24.82
C SER A 87 -9.78 1.82 -25.46
N THR A 88 -8.60 1.25 -25.23
CA THR A 88 -7.38 1.61 -25.97
C THR A 88 -7.51 1.19 -27.44
N LYS A 89 -6.58 1.61 -28.29
CA LYS A 89 -6.54 1.21 -29.71
C LYS A 89 -6.43 -0.31 -29.88
N GLU A 90 -5.81 -0.99 -28.92
CA GLU A 90 -5.67 -2.44 -28.83
C GLU A 90 -6.91 -3.14 -28.21
N GLY A 91 -7.95 -2.38 -27.85
CA GLY A 91 -9.19 -2.91 -27.28
C GLY A 91 -9.19 -3.07 -25.75
N HIS A 92 -8.07 -2.83 -25.06
CA HIS A 92 -7.98 -2.96 -23.60
C HIS A 92 -8.76 -1.87 -22.86
N LYS A 93 -9.42 -2.24 -21.76
CA LYS A 93 -10.08 -1.30 -20.85
C LYS A 93 -9.10 -0.68 -19.87
N VAL A 94 -9.40 0.54 -19.41
CA VAL A 94 -8.57 1.26 -18.44
C VAL A 94 -9.01 0.95 -17.01
N TYR A 95 -8.20 0.18 -16.28
CA TYR A 95 -8.42 -0.18 -14.87
C TYR A 95 -7.32 0.39 -13.97
N LEU A 96 -7.54 1.59 -13.45
CA LEU A 96 -6.56 2.28 -12.62
C LEU A 96 -6.67 1.84 -11.15
N ARG A 97 -5.52 1.75 -10.49
CA ARG A 97 -5.41 1.47 -9.06
C ARG A 97 -5.90 2.66 -8.25
N PRO A 98 -6.94 2.51 -7.41
CA PRO A 98 -7.35 3.54 -6.47
C PRO A 98 -6.20 3.96 -5.55
N ALA A 99 -6.07 5.27 -5.29
CA ALA A 99 -5.15 5.76 -4.27
C ALA A 99 -5.63 5.33 -2.87
N ILE A 100 -4.68 4.86 -2.06
CA ILE A 100 -4.99 4.35 -0.70
C ILE A 100 -5.46 5.49 0.21
N CYS A 101 -4.78 6.64 0.18
CA CYS A 101 -5.19 7.82 0.93
C CYS A 101 -6.47 8.43 0.36
N ASP A 102 -7.45 8.70 1.22
CA ASP A 102 -8.75 9.25 0.85
C ASP A 102 -8.66 10.58 0.11
N LYS A 103 -7.84 11.52 0.62
CA LYS A 103 -7.60 12.82 -0.02
C LYS A 103 -6.96 12.65 -1.41
N ALA A 104 -6.03 11.72 -1.57
CA ALA A 104 -5.41 11.43 -2.86
C ALA A 104 -6.40 10.76 -3.83
N ARG A 105 -7.31 9.92 -3.33
CA ARG A 105 -8.34 9.24 -4.13
C ARG A 105 -9.42 10.20 -4.62
N GLN A 106 -9.82 11.17 -3.80
CA GLN A 106 -10.69 12.27 -4.23
C GLN A 106 -10.02 13.08 -5.35
N LYS A 107 -8.73 13.42 -5.20
CA LYS A 107 -7.97 14.09 -6.26
C LYS A 107 -7.85 13.23 -7.52
N GLN A 108 -7.68 11.92 -7.39
CA GLN A 108 -7.58 10.99 -8.52
C GLN A 108 -8.88 10.95 -9.34
N GLN A 109 -10.05 10.90 -8.70
CA GLN A 109 -11.34 10.87 -9.39
C GLN A 109 -11.64 12.16 -10.15
N LYS A 110 -11.07 13.29 -9.73
CA LYS A 110 -11.14 14.57 -10.45
C LYS A 110 -10.19 14.67 -11.65
N LYS A 111 -9.27 13.71 -11.83
CA LYS A 111 -8.37 13.68 -13.00
C LYS A 111 -9.09 13.09 -14.21
N SER A 112 -8.62 13.49 -15.39
CA SER A 112 -9.05 12.92 -16.65
C SER A 112 -8.45 11.53 -16.91
N CYS A 113 -9.21 10.71 -17.64
CA CYS A 113 -8.80 9.41 -18.15
C CYS A 113 -7.52 9.55 -18.99
N PRO A 114 -6.49 8.72 -18.78
CA PRO A 114 -5.25 8.80 -19.55
C PRO A 114 -5.41 8.41 -21.02
N ASN A 115 -6.52 7.78 -21.41
CA ASN A 115 -6.75 7.31 -22.78
C ASN A 115 -7.61 8.29 -23.61
N CYS A 116 -8.77 8.69 -23.10
CA CYS A 116 -9.73 9.53 -23.84
C CYS A 116 -9.97 10.92 -23.24
N ASN A 117 -9.23 11.30 -22.18
CA ASN A 117 -9.46 12.51 -21.38
C ASN A 117 -10.85 12.66 -20.74
N GLY A 118 -11.70 11.64 -20.79
CA GLY A 118 -13.01 11.62 -20.13
C GLY A 118 -12.92 11.58 -18.59
N PRO A 119 -14.06 11.66 -17.89
CA PRO A 119 -14.10 11.60 -16.43
C PRO A 119 -13.70 10.22 -15.90
N LEU A 120 -13.08 10.18 -14.72
CA LEU A 120 -12.80 8.95 -13.99
C LEU A 120 -13.88 8.67 -12.94
N LYS A 121 -14.23 7.39 -12.77
CA LYS A 121 -15.22 6.93 -11.78
C LYS A 121 -14.63 5.82 -10.93
N LEU A 122 -14.84 5.87 -9.62
CA LEU A 122 -14.55 4.76 -8.71
C LEU A 122 -15.72 3.77 -8.71
N ILE A 123 -15.44 2.50 -9.01
CA ILE A 123 -16.34 1.38 -8.74
C ILE A 123 -15.88 0.78 -7.40
N PRO A 124 -16.64 0.93 -6.31
CA PRO A 124 -16.28 0.35 -5.01
C PRO A 124 -16.48 -1.17 -5.04
N CYS A 125 -15.65 -1.89 -4.28
CA CYS A 125 -15.85 -3.32 -4.06
C CYS A 125 -17.01 -3.57 -3.10
N ARG A 126 -17.90 -4.51 -3.43
CA ARG A 126 -19.05 -4.96 -2.62
C ARG A 126 -19.19 -6.48 -2.56
N GLY A 127 -18.11 -7.18 -2.91
CA GLY A 127 -17.96 -8.63 -2.98
C GLY A 127 -18.21 -9.48 -1.73
N HIS A 128 -18.58 -8.87 -0.60
CA HIS A 128 -18.83 -9.57 0.65
C HIS A 128 -20.17 -9.11 1.25
N GLY A 129 -21.28 -9.66 0.77
CA GLY A 129 -22.62 -9.32 1.27
C GLY A 129 -22.97 -7.83 1.13
N GLY A 130 -22.48 -7.17 0.08
CA GLY A 130 -22.64 -5.73 -0.13
C GLY A 130 -21.52 -4.87 0.47
N PHE A 131 -20.63 -5.45 1.26
CA PHE A 131 -19.45 -4.80 1.83
C PHE A 131 -18.18 -5.12 1.03
N PRO A 132 -17.12 -4.30 1.15
CA PRO A 132 -15.86 -4.58 0.48
C PRO A 132 -15.21 -5.87 0.98
N VAL A 133 -14.62 -6.64 0.06
CA VAL A 133 -13.79 -7.81 0.38
C VAL A 133 -12.68 -7.42 1.35
N THR A 134 -12.38 -8.30 2.31
CA THR A 134 -11.39 -8.04 3.36
C THR A 134 -10.33 -9.12 3.43
N ASN A 135 -9.08 -8.71 3.65
CA ASN A 135 -7.96 -9.60 3.93
C ASN A 135 -7.51 -9.40 5.37
N PHE A 136 -7.21 -10.50 6.03
CA PHE A 136 -6.69 -10.56 7.37
C PHE A 136 -5.29 -11.15 7.32
N TRP A 137 -4.38 -10.56 8.08
CA TRP A 137 -3.01 -11.04 8.21
C TRP A 137 -2.65 -11.15 9.67
N ARG A 138 -2.01 -12.26 10.05
CA ARG A 138 -1.51 -12.49 11.40
C ARG A 138 -0.15 -13.14 11.35
N HIS A 139 0.82 -12.53 12.01
CA HIS A 139 2.13 -13.13 12.20
C HIS A 139 2.08 -14.03 13.43
N ASP A 140 2.53 -15.27 13.31
CA ASP A 140 2.58 -16.21 14.43
C ASP A 140 3.78 -17.15 14.29
N GLY A 141 4.76 -17.00 15.17
CA GLY A 141 6.01 -17.76 15.13
C GLY A 141 6.73 -17.63 13.79
N ARG A 142 6.90 -18.77 13.10
CA ARG A 142 7.63 -18.89 11.81
C ARG A 142 6.75 -18.65 10.59
N PHE A 143 5.47 -18.33 10.78
CA PHE A 143 4.49 -18.27 9.71
C PHE A 143 3.71 -16.96 9.70
N ILE A 144 3.19 -16.63 8.52
CA ILE A 144 2.28 -15.51 8.30
C ILE A 144 0.98 -16.08 7.73
N PHE A 145 -0.08 -15.99 8.52
CA PHE A 145 -1.40 -16.47 8.15
C PHE A 145 -2.16 -15.37 7.42
N SER A 146 -2.75 -15.73 6.29
CA SER A 146 -3.56 -14.84 5.45
C SER A 146 -4.91 -15.48 5.18
N GLN A 147 -5.98 -14.71 5.39
CA GLN A 147 -7.34 -15.15 5.07
C GLN A 147 -8.06 -14.01 4.34
N SER A 148 -8.66 -14.30 3.19
CA SER A 148 -9.60 -13.38 2.54
C SER A 148 -11.05 -13.73 2.92
N LYS A 149 -11.93 -12.73 2.90
CA LYS A 149 -13.38 -12.89 3.07
C LYS A 149 -14.10 -12.08 1.99
N GLY A 150 -14.85 -12.79 1.16
CA GLY A 150 -15.56 -12.24 -0.01
C GLY A 150 -14.91 -12.63 -1.33
N GLU A 151 -15.59 -12.27 -2.41
CA GLU A 151 -15.14 -12.43 -3.80
C GLU A 151 -15.21 -11.10 -4.53
N HIS A 152 -14.15 -10.68 -5.20
CA HIS A 152 -14.09 -9.36 -5.82
C HIS A 152 -15.08 -9.22 -6.99
N ASP A 153 -16.05 -8.32 -6.83
CA ASP A 153 -17.13 -8.03 -7.78
C ASP A 153 -16.76 -6.95 -8.82
N HIS A 154 -15.47 -6.75 -9.07
CA HIS A 154 -14.96 -5.72 -9.97
C HIS A 154 -13.68 -6.19 -10.67
N PRO A 155 -13.35 -5.63 -11.85
CA PRO A 155 -12.14 -6.03 -12.55
C PRO A 155 -10.87 -5.71 -11.75
N LYS A 156 -9.82 -6.49 -12.01
CA LYS A 156 -8.50 -6.31 -11.41
C LYS A 156 -7.95 -4.93 -11.78
N PRO A 157 -7.59 -4.08 -10.80
CA PRO A 157 -6.87 -2.85 -11.09
C PRO A 157 -5.45 -3.16 -11.59
N GLU A 158 -4.76 -2.18 -12.14
CA GLU A 158 -3.30 -2.26 -12.28
C GLU A 158 -2.62 -2.57 -10.92
N THR A 159 -1.52 -3.30 -10.97
CA THR A 159 -0.71 -3.64 -9.80
C THR A 159 -0.13 -2.37 -9.16
N LYS A 160 0.42 -2.51 -7.95
CA LYS A 160 1.10 -1.40 -7.29
C LYS A 160 2.27 -0.88 -8.14
N LEU A 161 3.07 -1.77 -8.72
CA LEU A 161 4.24 -1.43 -9.52
C LEU A 161 3.86 -0.72 -10.82
N GLU A 162 2.84 -1.21 -11.52
CA GLU A 162 2.31 -0.56 -12.72
C GLU A 162 1.77 0.85 -12.42
N ALA A 163 1.04 1.00 -11.31
CA ALA A 163 0.54 2.30 -10.87
C ALA A 163 1.68 3.29 -10.57
N GLU A 164 2.78 2.82 -9.98
CA GLU A 164 3.97 3.60 -9.69
C GLU A 164 4.71 4.00 -10.97
N ALA A 165 4.92 3.06 -11.90
CA ALA A 165 5.54 3.33 -13.20
C ALA A 165 4.77 4.40 -13.98
N ARG A 166 3.43 4.29 -14.04
CA ARG A 166 2.58 5.29 -14.71
C ARG A 166 2.66 6.68 -14.06
N ARG A 167 2.82 6.75 -12.74
CA ARG A 167 2.99 8.03 -12.03
C ARG A 167 4.37 8.64 -12.29
N ALA A 168 5.41 7.81 -12.37
CA ALA A 168 6.77 8.26 -12.68
C ALA A 168 6.85 8.88 -14.09
N VAL A 169 6.27 8.22 -15.10
CA VAL A 169 6.25 8.72 -16.47
C VAL A 169 5.56 10.08 -16.57
N LYS A 170 4.43 10.29 -15.87
CA LYS A 170 3.73 11.58 -15.84
C LYS A 170 4.54 12.70 -15.19
N LYS A 171 5.46 12.37 -14.27
CA LYS A 171 6.33 13.37 -13.62
C LYS A 171 7.43 13.85 -14.57
N VAL A 172 7.98 12.95 -15.40
CA VAL A 172 9.04 13.28 -16.37
C VAL A 172 8.51 14.18 -17.50
N HIS A 173 7.31 13.91 -18.01
CA HIS A 173 6.68 14.72 -19.07
C HIS A 173 6.07 16.03 -18.57
N GLY A 174 6.00 16.25 -17.25
CA GLY A 174 5.44 17.44 -16.61
C GLY A 174 6.49 18.43 -16.09
N ALA A 175 7.78 18.15 -16.27
CA ALA A 175 8.83 19.11 -15.96
C ALA A 175 8.97 20.10 -17.13
N PRO A 176 8.86 21.43 -16.90
CA PRO A 176 9.21 22.38 -17.95
C PRO A 176 10.70 22.25 -18.21
N ALA A 177 11.08 22.04 -19.48
CA ALA A 177 12.45 22.22 -19.93
C ALA A 177 12.78 23.72 -19.89
N SER A 178 13.03 24.27 -18.71
CA SER A 178 13.48 25.64 -18.53
C SER A 178 14.72 25.65 -17.65
N VAL A 179 15.86 25.29 -18.25
CA VAL A 179 17.16 25.80 -17.82
C VAL A 179 17.85 26.31 -19.09
N SER A 180 17.44 27.50 -19.53
CA SER A 180 18.27 28.31 -20.42
C SER A 180 19.52 28.71 -19.65
N LEU A 181 20.64 28.05 -19.92
CA LEU A 181 21.95 28.57 -19.56
C LEU A 181 22.23 29.80 -20.43
N LYS A 182 21.90 30.97 -19.88
CA LYS A 182 22.44 32.27 -20.33
C LYS A 182 23.95 32.26 -20.08
N LEU A 183 24.75 32.01 -21.13
CA LEU A 183 26.16 32.37 -21.10
C LEU A 183 26.30 33.82 -21.59
N LYS A 184 26.65 34.70 -20.64
CA LYS A 184 26.97 36.11 -20.84
C LYS A 184 28.38 36.20 -21.42
N GLY A 185 28.52 36.75 -22.64
CA GLY A 185 29.80 36.85 -23.35
C GLY A 185 30.70 38.00 -22.90
N ASN A 186 31.98 37.96 -23.32
CA ASN A 186 32.70 39.05 -24.03
C ASN A 186 34.08 38.56 -24.59
N PRO A 187 34.87 39.34 -25.35
CA PRO A 187 35.05 39.12 -26.80
C PRO A 187 36.50 38.86 -27.27
N GLY A 188 36.66 38.35 -28.51
CA GLY A 188 37.75 38.75 -29.40
C GLY A 188 38.80 37.68 -29.77
N SER A 189 38.67 37.12 -30.98
CA SER A 189 39.77 37.02 -31.96
C SER A 189 39.21 36.52 -33.30
N LYS A 190 39.48 37.27 -34.37
CA LYS A 190 39.05 37.04 -35.75
C LYS A 190 39.72 35.81 -36.37
N SER A 191 39.02 35.07 -37.24
CA SER A 191 39.44 34.66 -38.60
C SER A 191 38.31 33.89 -39.31
N LEU A 192 38.10 34.18 -40.61
CA LEU A 192 37.16 33.61 -41.61
C LEU A 192 37.97 32.81 -42.67
N PRO A 193 37.40 32.17 -43.73
CA PRO A 193 36.10 31.50 -43.94
C PRO A 193 36.21 30.10 -44.63
N GLY A 194 35.08 29.40 -44.81
CA GLY A 194 34.89 28.28 -45.78
C GLY A 194 33.82 27.26 -45.31
N GLU A 195 32.56 27.35 -45.77
CA GLU A 195 31.87 26.44 -46.74
C GLU A 195 31.66 24.98 -46.21
N THR A 196 30.54 24.25 -46.26
CA THR A 196 29.16 24.34 -46.78
C THR A 196 28.35 23.13 -46.20
N GLN A 197 27.02 23.28 -46.01
CA GLN A 197 25.89 22.30 -45.89
C GLN A 197 26.16 20.83 -45.43
N SER A 198 25.37 20.17 -44.57
CA SER A 198 23.97 19.74 -44.78
C SER A 198 23.51 18.82 -43.63
N GLN A 199 22.20 18.66 -43.51
CA GLN A 199 21.43 17.93 -42.49
C GLN A 199 21.65 16.40 -42.45
N GLY A 200 21.36 15.78 -41.30
CA GLY A 200 21.08 14.34 -41.24
C GLY A 200 21.00 13.77 -39.82
N SER A 201 19.78 13.48 -39.37
CA SER A 201 19.40 12.94 -38.06
C SER A 201 19.74 11.45 -37.88
N LEU A 202 19.99 11.06 -36.61
CA LEU A 202 19.91 9.79 -35.85
C LEU A 202 19.36 8.50 -36.54
N PRO A 203 19.56 7.25 -36.05
CA PRO A 203 19.98 6.84 -34.69
C PRO A 203 20.97 5.64 -34.58
N LEU A 204 21.65 5.47 -33.44
CA LEU A 204 22.18 4.16 -33.03
C LEU A 204 21.67 3.75 -31.64
N THR A 205 20.73 2.82 -31.67
CA THR A 205 20.71 1.56 -30.91
C THR A 205 21.54 1.51 -29.62
N TRP A 206 20.89 1.51 -28.44
CA TRP A 206 21.56 1.12 -27.20
C TRP A 206 21.23 -0.35 -26.87
N SER A 207 22.20 -1.22 -27.14
CA SER A 207 22.20 -2.62 -26.75
C SER A 207 22.44 -2.76 -25.25
N PHE A 208 21.67 -3.64 -24.62
CA PHE A 208 21.92 -4.14 -23.27
C PHE A 208 23.15 -5.06 -23.28
N GLN A 209 24.10 -4.82 -22.39
CA GLN A 209 25.02 -5.86 -21.93
C GLN A 209 25.47 -5.62 -20.48
N GLU A 210 25.15 -6.62 -19.65
CA GLU A 210 25.85 -7.19 -18.50
C GLU A 210 26.95 -6.40 -17.76
N GLY A 211 26.75 -6.28 -16.44
CA GLY A 211 27.73 -6.75 -15.44
C GLY A 211 28.81 -5.78 -14.96
N VAL A 212 28.65 -5.22 -13.73
CA VAL A 212 29.77 -4.97 -12.81
C VAL A 212 29.31 -5.12 -11.35
N GLN A 213 30.10 -5.88 -10.61
CA GLN A 213 30.06 -6.19 -9.18
C GLN A 213 30.16 -4.93 -8.30
N LEU A 214 29.46 -4.92 -7.17
CA LEU A 214 29.67 -3.93 -6.10
C LEU A 214 30.48 -4.56 -4.96
N PRO A 215 31.57 -3.93 -4.47
CA PRO A 215 32.38 -4.48 -3.40
C PRO A 215 31.74 -4.18 -2.03
N GLY A 216 31.78 -5.18 -1.16
CA GLY A 216 31.56 -5.01 0.26
C GLY A 216 32.71 -4.26 0.91
N SER A 217 32.42 -3.48 1.95
CA SER A 217 33.41 -3.14 2.96
C SER A 217 32.75 -3.02 4.32
N TYR A 218 33.34 -3.77 5.23
CA TYR A 218 33.12 -3.80 6.66
C TYR A 218 33.74 -2.54 7.28
N SER A 219 33.11 -2.00 8.31
CA SER A 219 33.82 -1.45 9.46
C SER A 219 32.84 -1.21 10.59
N GLY A 220 32.99 -2.01 11.65
CA GLY A 220 32.36 -1.77 12.93
C GLY A 220 33.12 -0.70 13.70
N HIS A 221 32.39 0.04 14.52
CA HIS A 221 32.97 0.67 15.71
C HIS A 221 31.97 0.55 16.86
N LEU A 222 32.34 -0.29 17.83
CA LEU A 222 31.83 -0.32 19.21
C LEU A 222 32.51 0.81 19.99
N ILE A 223 31.76 1.59 20.79
CA ILE A 223 32.07 2.02 22.17
C ILE A 223 30.72 2.28 22.92
N ALA A 224 30.74 2.01 24.22
CA ALA A 224 29.66 1.68 25.16
C ALA A 224 28.86 2.83 25.82
N ASN A 225 27.70 2.42 26.39
CA ASN A 225 26.90 2.86 27.58
C ASN A 225 27.42 4.06 28.41
N THR A 226 26.66 5.00 28.98
CA THR A 226 25.41 5.01 29.82
C THR A 226 25.15 6.49 30.25
N PRO A 227 24.21 6.91 31.14
CA PRO A 227 22.77 6.67 31.31
C PRO A 227 21.91 7.98 31.24
N GLN A 228 20.58 7.80 31.30
CA GLN A 228 19.50 8.79 31.50
C GLN A 228 19.72 9.78 32.66
N PRO A 229 18.93 10.88 32.68
CA PRO A 229 18.22 11.20 33.91
C PRO A 229 16.70 11.30 33.74
N ASN A 230 16.02 10.66 34.69
CA ASN A 230 14.61 10.79 35.03
C ASN A 230 14.23 12.24 35.35
N SER A 231 12.99 12.61 35.03
CA SER A 231 12.27 13.71 35.65
C SER A 231 10.90 13.20 36.07
N LEU A 232 10.81 12.77 37.33
CA LEU A 232 9.59 12.51 38.09
C LEU A 232 9.32 13.71 39.01
N ASN A 233 8.05 13.84 39.42
CA ASN A 233 7.50 14.66 40.51
C ASN A 233 7.12 16.12 40.16
N ASP A 234 6.03 16.70 40.65
CA ASP A 234 4.97 16.17 41.52
C ASP A 234 3.73 17.09 41.51
N CYS A 235 2.67 16.51 42.04
CA CYS A 235 1.39 17.04 42.49
C CYS A 235 1.40 18.46 43.07
N LEU A 236 0.36 19.24 42.73
CA LEU A 236 -0.23 20.21 43.67
C LEU A 236 -1.76 20.19 43.56
N SER A 237 -2.37 19.51 44.53
CA SER A 237 -3.74 19.76 44.96
C SER A 237 -3.75 21.04 45.82
N PHE A 238 -4.68 21.96 45.56
CA PHE A 238 -5.03 23.02 46.49
C PHE A 238 -6.54 23.14 46.63
N SER A 239 -6.98 22.99 47.87
CA SER A 239 -8.34 23.10 48.39
C SER A 239 -8.52 24.47 49.05
N LYS A 240 -9.66 25.15 48.82
CA LYS A 240 -10.46 26.04 49.72
C LYS A 240 -11.35 26.94 48.87
N SER A 241 -12.67 26.72 48.85
CA SER A 241 -13.70 27.22 49.78
C SER A 241 -14.00 28.72 49.64
N TYR A 242 -15.19 29.06 49.13
CA TYR A 242 -16.27 29.84 49.78
C TYR A 242 -17.31 30.26 48.72
N GLY A 243 -18.59 30.10 49.03
CA GLY A 243 -19.69 30.53 48.18
C GLY A 243 -21.03 29.94 48.61
N SER A 244 -21.62 30.51 49.66
CA SER A 244 -22.93 30.20 50.24
C SER A 244 -24.10 30.21 49.26
N GLY A 245 -25.08 29.34 49.53
CA GLY A 245 -26.48 29.77 49.64
C GLY A 245 -27.44 29.18 48.61
N GLY A 246 -28.36 28.33 49.09
CA GLY A 246 -29.61 28.04 48.37
C GLY A 246 -30.13 26.61 48.52
N THR A 247 -30.56 26.22 49.73
CA THR A 247 -31.49 25.11 49.93
C THR A 247 -32.90 25.68 49.95
N THR A 248 -33.77 25.20 49.07
CA THR A 248 -35.20 25.04 49.36
C THR A 248 -35.74 23.86 48.56
N ASP A 249 -36.37 22.98 49.31
CA ASP A 249 -37.14 21.80 48.93
C ASP A 249 -38.18 22.05 47.82
N LEU A 250 -38.57 20.98 47.12
CA LEU A 250 -39.80 20.23 47.43
C LEU A 250 -40.47 19.68 46.15
N ALA A 251 -40.64 18.36 46.16
CA ALA A 251 -41.72 17.55 45.58
C ALA A 251 -42.17 17.76 44.12
N ASP A 252 -41.97 16.68 43.36
CA ASP A 252 -42.88 16.16 42.34
C ASP A 252 -44.33 16.04 42.88
N PRO A 253 -45.35 16.33 42.07
CA PRO A 253 -46.31 15.26 41.83
C PRO A 253 -46.80 15.13 40.38
N THR A 254 -47.11 13.86 40.12
CA THR A 254 -47.85 13.23 39.04
C THR A 254 -49.16 13.91 38.59
N SER A 255 -49.50 13.62 37.33
CA SER A 255 -50.84 13.51 36.73
C SER A 255 -51.57 14.77 36.28
N THR A 256 -51.67 14.98 34.96
CA THR A 256 -52.84 14.59 34.13
C THR A 256 -52.43 14.61 32.66
#